data_AF-A0A7C0YGJ8-F1
#
_entry.id   AF-A0A7C0YGJ8-F1
#
_cell.length_a   1.000
_cell.length_b   1.000
_cell.length_c   1.000
_cell.angle_alpha   90.00
_cell.angle_beta   90.00
_cell.angle_gamma   90.00
#
_symmetry.space_group_name_H-M   'P 1'
#
loop_
_entity.id
_entity.type
_entity.pdbx_description
1 polymer ?
#
loop_
_entity_poly.entity_id
_entity_poly.type
_entity_poly.pdbx_seq_one_letter_code
_entity_poly.pdbx_strand_id
1 'polypeptide(L)'
;MWNPKGKEVIVYSDWEGFNGRTTYAETGGCYYSTRLAVCEKLVEEKRQALVITFREIHPGYIMPVGVWHTRESIREAVKKKPMKFDSLEKALAYISSKLEVPLRNWVKNSTLLKNLIYQKKILDFLKP
;
A
#
# COMPACT_ATOMS: atom_id res chain seq x y z
N MET A 1 -19.13 5.88 11.89
CA MET A 1 -18.21 5.06 12.70
C MET A 1 -17.70 3.92 11.82
N TRP A 2 -16.42 3.90 11.45
CA TRP A 2 -15.89 2.96 10.42
C TRP A 2 -15.66 1.53 10.97
N ASN A 3 -15.58 1.39 12.30
CA ASN A 3 -15.56 0.11 13.01
C ASN A 3 -16.53 0.17 14.21
N PRO A 4 -17.85 0.01 13.99
CA PRO A 4 -18.85 0.25 15.04
C PRO A 4 -18.90 -0.79 16.17
N LYS A 5 -18.20 -1.92 16.04
CA LYS A 5 -18.18 -3.01 17.06
C LYS A 5 -16.80 -3.61 17.35
N GLY A 6 -15.73 -3.22 16.65
CA GLY A 6 -14.50 -4.00 16.63
C GLY A 6 -13.63 -3.75 17.86
N LYS A 7 -13.57 -4.76 18.73
CA LYS A 7 -12.44 -4.97 19.65
C LYS A 7 -11.15 -5.34 18.90
N GLU A 8 -11.24 -5.62 17.59
CA GLU A 8 -10.15 -6.07 16.74
C GLU A 8 -9.98 -5.15 15.52
N VAL A 9 -8.72 -5.07 15.04
CA VAL A 9 -8.33 -4.31 13.85
C VAL A 9 -8.78 -5.06 12.59
N ILE A 10 -9.57 -4.40 11.75
CA ILE A 10 -9.95 -4.90 10.43
C ILE A 10 -8.97 -4.35 9.39
N VAL A 11 -8.39 -5.24 8.58
CA VAL A 11 -7.45 -4.88 7.51
C VAL A 11 -8.10 -5.20 6.17
N TYR A 12 -8.32 -4.16 5.37
CA TYR A 12 -8.75 -4.29 3.97
C TYR A 12 -7.56 -4.16 3.03
N SER A 13 -7.60 -4.86 1.90
CA SER A 13 -6.54 -4.80 0.89
C SER A 13 -7.11 -4.96 -0.52
N ASP A 14 -6.92 -3.95 -1.35
CA ASP A 14 -7.13 -4.02 -2.80
C ASP A 14 -5.79 -4.06 -3.53
N TRP A 15 -5.76 -4.73 -4.68
CA TRP A 15 -4.57 -4.82 -5.52
C TRP A 15 -4.94 -4.92 -7.00
N GLU A 16 -3.98 -4.62 -7.86
CA GLU A 16 -4.03 -4.91 -9.29
C GLU A 16 -2.68 -5.43 -9.77
N GLY A 17 -2.71 -6.25 -10.82
CA GLY A 17 -1.51 -6.70 -11.53
C GLY A 17 -1.20 -5.80 -12.72
N PHE A 18 -0.29 -6.27 -13.57
CA PHE A 18 0.10 -5.55 -14.79
C PHE A 18 -1.10 -5.23 -15.72
N ASN A 19 -2.05 -6.16 -15.83
CA ASN A 19 -3.24 -5.99 -16.67
C ASN A 19 -4.33 -5.10 -16.02
N GLY A 20 -4.04 -4.50 -14.87
CA GLY A 20 -5.02 -3.71 -14.11
C GLY A 20 -6.08 -4.59 -13.44
N ARG A 21 -7.23 -3.97 -13.15
CA ARG A 21 -8.37 -4.58 -12.46
C ARG A 21 -9.65 -4.41 -13.27
N THR A 22 -10.49 -5.44 -13.28
CA THR A 22 -11.79 -5.45 -13.97
C THR A 22 -12.99 -5.30 -13.04
N THR A 23 -12.82 -5.56 -11.75
CA THR A 23 -13.86 -5.45 -10.73
C THR A 23 -13.72 -4.19 -9.89
N TYR A 24 -14.80 -3.73 -9.26
CA TYR A 24 -14.74 -2.57 -8.37
C TYR A 24 -13.93 -2.88 -7.10
N ALA A 25 -13.18 -1.89 -6.59
CA ALA A 25 -12.36 -2.02 -5.38
C ALA A 25 -13.20 -2.08 -4.10
N GLU A 26 -12.82 -2.94 -3.15
CA GLU A 26 -13.55 -3.13 -1.88
C GLU A 26 -13.47 -1.86 -1.01
N THR A 27 -12.30 -1.24 -0.96
CA THR A 27 -12.07 0.06 -0.29
C THR A 27 -12.62 1.25 -1.08
N GLY A 28 -13.21 1.00 -2.25
CA GLY A 28 -13.87 1.97 -3.10
C GLY A 28 -12.97 3.13 -3.52
N GLY A 29 -13.47 4.36 -3.36
CA GLY A 29 -12.79 5.57 -3.85
C GLY A 29 -11.38 5.81 -3.30
N CYS A 30 -11.04 5.24 -2.14
CA CYS A 30 -9.68 5.35 -1.58
C CYS A 30 -8.64 4.64 -2.46
N TYR A 31 -8.99 3.48 -3.02
CA TYR A 31 -8.13 2.74 -3.94
C TYR A 31 -7.82 3.57 -5.19
N TYR A 32 -8.87 4.02 -5.89
CA TYR A 32 -8.72 4.76 -7.15
C TYR A 32 -7.98 6.08 -6.97
N SER A 33 -8.20 6.76 -5.84
CA SER A 33 -7.49 8.00 -5.51
C SER A 33 -5.99 7.78 -5.28
N THR A 34 -5.66 6.71 -4.56
CA THR A 34 -4.27 6.32 -4.33
C THR A 34 -3.60 5.95 -5.64
N ARG A 35 -4.26 5.10 -6.43
CA ARG A 35 -3.79 4.66 -7.75
C ARG A 35 -3.51 5.85 -8.66
N LEU A 36 -4.44 6.79 -8.78
CA LEU A 36 -4.28 7.98 -9.61
C LEU A 36 -3.06 8.80 -9.17
N ALA A 37 -2.96 9.14 -7.89
CA ALA A 37 -1.87 9.96 -7.36
C ALA A 37 -0.48 9.30 -7.55
N VAL A 38 -0.39 7.98 -7.38
CA VAL A 38 0.84 7.21 -7.63
C VAL A 38 1.17 7.17 -9.11
N CYS A 39 0.18 6.87 -9.97
CA CYS A 39 0.38 6.78 -11.41
C CYS A 39 0.81 8.12 -12.01
N GLU A 40 0.25 9.25 -11.56
CA GLU A 40 0.69 10.60 -11.95
C GLU A 40 2.21 10.76 -11.74
N LYS A 41 2.72 10.35 -10.58
CA LYS A 41 4.14 10.43 -10.28
C LYS A 41 4.99 9.50 -11.15
N LEU A 42 4.56 8.25 -11.33
CA LEU A 42 5.28 7.28 -12.14
C LEU A 42 5.36 7.68 -13.62
N VAL A 43 4.29 8.30 -14.14
CA VAL A 43 4.26 8.89 -15.49
C VAL A 43 5.24 10.06 -15.60
N GLU A 44 5.24 10.98 -14.63
CA GLU A 44 6.19 12.09 -14.57
C GLU A 44 7.65 11.59 -14.56
N GLU A 45 7.95 10.58 -13.75
CA GLU A 45 9.28 9.96 -13.66
C GLU A 45 9.63 9.08 -14.87
N LYS A 46 8.65 8.77 -15.74
CA LYS A 46 8.77 7.80 -16.84
C LYS A 46 9.23 6.42 -16.35
N ARG A 47 8.65 5.95 -15.25
CA ARG A 47 9.02 4.68 -14.60
C ARG A 47 7.81 3.78 -14.40
N GLN A 48 8.08 2.47 -14.44
CA GLN A 48 7.14 1.44 -13.99
C GLN A 48 7.66 0.83 -12.69
N ALA A 49 6.79 0.70 -11.70
CA ALA A 49 7.14 0.16 -10.39
C ALA A 49 5.95 -0.59 -9.78
N LEU A 50 6.27 -1.55 -8.91
CA LEU A 50 5.31 -2.07 -7.95
C LEU A 50 5.22 -1.08 -6.79
N VAL A 51 3.99 -0.70 -6.42
CA VAL A 51 3.73 0.25 -5.33
C VAL A 51 2.79 -0.39 -4.31
N ILE A 52 3.13 -0.24 -3.03
CA ILE A 52 2.32 -0.70 -1.90
C ILE A 52 2.10 0.49 -0.98
N THR A 53 0.85 0.75 -0.64
CA THR A 53 0.45 1.84 0.25
C THR A 53 -0.13 1.26 1.53
N PHE A 54 0.39 1.73 2.66
CA PHE A 54 -0.10 1.39 3.99
C PHE A 54 -0.86 2.58 4.55
N ARG A 55 -2.04 2.34 5.13
CA ARG A 55 -2.85 3.40 5.73
C ARG A 55 -3.61 2.87 6.93
N GLU A 56 -3.41 3.50 8.08
CA GLU A 56 -4.13 3.23 9.31
C GLU A 56 -5.15 4.35 9.57
N ILE A 57 -6.32 4.00 10.08
CA ILE A 57 -7.37 4.94 10.48
C ILE A 57 -7.58 4.74 11.98
N HIS A 58 -7.13 5.71 12.78
CA HIS A 58 -7.23 5.63 14.23
C HIS A 58 -8.58 6.15 14.74
N PRO A 59 -9.04 5.72 15.94
CA PRO A 59 -10.33 6.12 16.52
C PRO A 59 -10.55 7.64 16.66
N GLY A 60 -9.47 8.43 16.73
CA GLY A 60 -9.52 9.91 16.78
C GLY A 60 -9.81 10.59 15.44
N TYR A 61 -10.07 9.83 14.36
CA TYR A 61 -10.36 10.40 13.05
C TYR A 61 -11.82 10.88 12.97
N ILE A 62 -12.05 12.13 13.41
CA ILE A 62 -13.39 12.71 13.61
C ILE A 62 -14.07 13.13 12.30
N MET A 63 -13.31 13.40 11.22
CA MET A 63 -13.86 13.95 9.98
C MET A 63 -13.69 13.00 8.79
N PRO A 64 -14.77 12.50 8.16
CA PRO A 64 -14.69 11.64 6.99
C PRO A 64 -14.42 12.45 5.72
N VAL A 65 -13.26 13.12 5.65
CA VAL A 65 -12.78 13.82 4.44
C VAL A 65 -12.49 12.83 3.28
N GLY A 66 -12.52 11.53 3.59
CA GLY A 66 -12.71 10.44 2.62
C GLY A 66 -11.66 10.39 1.51
N VAL A 67 -12.17 10.34 0.28
CA VAL A 67 -11.44 10.13 -0.98
C VAL A 67 -10.40 11.22 -1.24
N TRP A 68 -10.76 12.48 -0.98
CA TRP A 68 -9.87 13.62 -1.21
C TRP A 68 -8.65 13.59 -0.29
N HIS A 69 -8.83 13.32 1.00
CA HIS A 69 -7.73 13.29 1.95
C HIS A 69 -6.69 12.21 1.60
N THR A 70 -7.14 11.03 1.17
CA THR A 70 -6.25 9.98 0.67
C THR A 70 -5.45 10.46 -0.53
N ARG A 71 -6.11 11.09 -1.52
CA ARG A 71 -5.43 11.59 -2.73
C ARG A 71 -4.35 12.61 -2.41
N GLU A 72 -4.69 13.65 -1.64
CA GLU A 72 -3.74 14.72 -1.34
C GLU A 72 -2.60 14.23 -0.44
N SER A 73 -2.89 13.36 0.54
CA SER A 73 -1.84 12.76 1.38
C SER A 73 -0.81 11.98 0.56
N ILE A 74 -1.27 11.22 -0.44
CA ILE A 74 -0.37 10.46 -1.32
C ILE A 74 0.42 11.39 -2.25
N ARG A 75 -0.22 12.41 -2.83
CA ARG A 75 0.49 13.41 -3.65
C ARG A 75 1.58 14.13 -2.86
N GLU A 76 1.28 14.51 -1.63
CA GLU A 76 2.28 15.14 -0.75
C GLU A 76 3.37 14.15 -0.33
N ALA A 77 3.05 12.87 -0.13
CA ALA A 77 4.04 11.86 0.18
C ALA A 77 5.04 11.63 -0.97
N VAL A 78 4.55 11.53 -2.22
CA VAL A 78 5.41 11.26 -3.39
C VAL A 78 6.23 12.47 -3.85
N LYS A 79 5.87 13.69 -3.44
CA LYS A 79 6.68 14.90 -3.66
C LYS A 79 7.88 15.01 -2.71
N LYS A 80 7.79 14.42 -1.52
CA LYS A 80 8.85 14.48 -0.50
C LYS A 80 10.02 13.58 -0.89
N LYS A 81 11.21 13.91 -0.35
CA LYS A 81 12.42 13.09 -0.55
C LYS A 81 12.18 11.68 0.02
N PRO A 82 12.26 10.62 -0.80
CA PRO A 82 12.02 9.26 -0.33
C PRO A 82 13.19 8.74 0.49
N MET A 83 12.88 7.86 1.44
CA MET A 83 13.89 7.00 2.06
C MET A 83 14.19 5.82 1.13
N LYS A 84 15.48 5.53 0.94
CA LYS A 84 15.94 4.41 0.10
C LYS A 84 16.50 3.32 1.00
N PHE A 85 16.21 2.07 0.64
CA PHE A 85 16.66 0.89 1.36
C PHE A 85 17.28 -0.10 0.38
N ASP A 86 18.30 -0.82 0.81
CA ASP A 86 19.02 -1.79 -0.04
C ASP A 86 18.29 -3.14 -0.15
N SER A 87 17.30 -3.38 0.71
CA SER A 87 16.56 -4.64 0.79
C SER A 87 15.11 -4.41 1.24
N LEU A 88 14.25 -5.36 0.85
CA LEU A 88 12.84 -5.34 1.24
C LEU A 88 12.69 -5.48 2.75
N GLU A 89 13.53 -6.31 3.39
CA GLU A 89 13.52 -6.56 4.82
C GLU A 89 13.79 -5.26 5.61
N LYS A 90 14.80 -4.47 5.21
CA LYS A 90 15.09 -3.17 5.82
C LYS A 90 13.93 -2.19 5.66
N ALA A 91 13.32 -2.15 4.46
CA ALA A 91 12.17 -1.28 4.20
C ALA A 91 10.95 -1.67 5.06
N LEU A 92 10.65 -2.97 5.14
CA LEU A 92 9.56 -3.50 5.94
C LEU A 92 9.78 -3.31 7.45
N ALA A 93 11.02 -3.46 7.93
CA ALA A 93 11.37 -3.17 9.33
C ALA A 93 11.13 -1.68 9.66
N TYR A 94 11.54 -0.76 8.77
CA TYR A 94 11.27 0.66 8.94
C TYR A 94 9.76 0.94 8.97
N ILE A 95 9.01 0.39 8.01
CA ILE A 95 7.54 0.54 7.96
C ILE A 95 6.89 0.00 9.22
N SER A 96 7.31 -1.18 9.71
CA SER A 96 6.79 -1.78 10.94
C SER A 96 7.04 -0.92 12.19
N SER A 97 8.06 -0.07 12.19
CA SER A 97 8.31 0.89 13.29
C SER A 97 7.34 2.09 13.28
N LYS A 98 6.60 2.29 12.19
CA LYS A 98 5.66 3.40 11.98
C LYS A 98 4.19 3.00 12.06
N LEU A 99 3.90 1.70 11.91
CA LEU A 99 2.56 1.14 11.95
C LEU A 99 2.23 0.69 13.37
N GLU A 100 1.01 0.97 13.84
CA GLU A 100 0.49 0.39 15.08
C GLU A 100 0.02 -1.05 14.85
N VAL A 101 -0.49 -1.34 13.65
CA VAL A 101 -0.96 -2.68 13.30
C VAL A 101 0.25 -3.55 12.93
N PRO A 102 0.42 -4.73 13.57
CA PRO A 102 1.55 -5.60 13.30
C PRO A 102 1.69 -5.95 11.81
N LEU A 103 2.91 -5.86 11.28
CA LEU A 103 3.20 -6.11 9.87
C LEU A 103 2.68 -7.46 9.36
N ARG A 104 2.65 -8.47 10.24
CA ARG A 104 2.09 -9.80 9.94
C ARG A 104 0.65 -9.73 9.44
N ASN A 105 -0.16 -8.82 9.97
CA ASN A 105 -1.56 -8.66 9.57
C ASN A 105 -1.66 -8.08 8.16
N TRP A 106 -0.77 -7.15 7.81
CA TRP A 106 -0.67 -6.61 6.46
C TRP A 106 -0.24 -7.68 5.45
N VAL A 107 0.80 -8.45 5.76
CA VAL A 107 1.29 -9.55 4.91
C VAL A 107 0.22 -10.63 4.73
N LYS A 108 -0.56 -10.94 5.77
CA LYS A 108 -1.66 -11.92 5.68
C LYS A 108 -2.75 -11.49 4.70
N ASN A 109 -3.02 -10.19 4.56
CA ASN A 109 -4.10 -9.68 3.73
C ASN A 109 -3.65 -9.21 2.33
N SER A 110 -2.41 -8.74 2.18
CA SER A 110 -1.93 -8.16 0.91
C SER A 110 -1.39 -9.22 -0.04
N THR A 111 -2.00 -9.34 -1.22
CA THR A 111 -1.49 -10.18 -2.33
C THR A 111 -0.13 -9.71 -2.82
N LEU A 112 0.08 -8.39 -2.96
CA LEU A 112 1.35 -7.84 -3.44
C LEU A 112 2.50 -8.14 -2.47
N LEU A 113 2.28 -8.00 -1.15
CA LEU A 113 3.31 -8.36 -0.16
C LEU A 113 3.62 -9.85 -0.16
N LYS A 114 2.59 -10.71 -0.26
CA LYS A 114 2.81 -12.16 -0.37
C LYS A 114 3.65 -12.49 -1.59
N ASN A 115 3.36 -11.89 -2.74
CA ASN A 115 4.15 -12.09 -3.95
C ASN A 115 5.60 -11.62 -3.73
N LEU A 116 5.83 -10.44 -3.17
CA LEU A 116 7.18 -9.96 -2.90
C LEU A 116 7.99 -10.86 -1.94
N ILE A 117 7.34 -11.45 -0.94
CA ILE A 117 8.02 -12.25 0.10
C ILE A 117 8.20 -13.70 -0.32
N TYR A 118 7.19 -14.30 -0.96
CA TYR A 118 7.17 -15.74 -1.21
C TYR A 118 7.49 -16.11 -2.67
N GLN A 119 7.29 -15.20 -3.63
CA GLN A 119 7.56 -15.47 -5.04
C GLN A 119 9.06 -15.38 -5.32
N LYS A 120 9.68 -16.50 -5.69
CA LYS A 120 11.05 -16.52 -6.21
C LYS A 120 11.07 -16.15 -7.69
N LYS A 121 12.12 -15.46 -8.13
CA LYS A 121 12.30 -15.16 -9.56
C LYS A 121 12.88 -16.39 -10.25
N ILE A 122 12.55 -16.59 -11.52
CA ILE A 122 13.13 -17.69 -12.31
C ILE A 122 14.66 -17.63 -12.34
N LEU A 123 15.22 -16.42 -12.34
CA LEU A 123 16.66 -16.17 -12.28
C LEU A 123 17.32 -16.70 -10.99
N ASP A 124 16.58 -16.82 -9.88
CA ASP A 124 17.12 -17.39 -8.65
C ASP A 124 17.40 -18.89 -8.77
N PHE A 125 16.74 -19.57 -9.72
CA PHE A 125 16.96 -20.99 -10.03
C PHE A 125 18.00 -21.21 -11.12
N LEU A 126 18.41 -20.14 -11.82
CA LEU A 126 19.41 -20.19 -12.89
C LEU A 126 20.80 -19.73 -12.42
N LYS A 127 20.98 -19.48 -11.11
CA LYS A 127 22.31 -19.23 -10.54
C LYS A 127 23.13 -20.54 -10.61
N PRO A 128 24.34 -20.52 -11.20
CA PRO A 128 25.19 -21.70 -11.28
C PRO A 128 25.62 -22.21 -9.91
#